data_AF-A0A5E4L2K4-F1
#
_entry.id   AF-A0A5E4L2K4-F1
#
_cell.length_a   1.000
_cell.length_b   1.000
_cell.length_c   1.000
_cell.angle_alpha   90.00
_cell.angle_beta   90.00
_cell.angle_gamma   90.00
#
_symmetry.space_group_name_H-M   'P 1'
#
loop_
_entity.id
_entity.type
_entity.pdbx_description
1 polymer ?
#
loop_
_entity_poly.entity_id
_entity_poly.type
_entity_poly.pdbx_seq_one_letter_code
_entity_poly.pdbx_strand_id
1 'polypeptide(L)'
;MIVTVPAAVVPEVMEEAGKKGVKLAVVISAGFKEIGEEGRILEDKVLQIAEKYGIRMVGPNCLGIILPHKKINATFDPATPKPGGLTFISQSGAIITTIVDWSLLENIDMGLSAVISVGNQADLGFDDFLKFAQDDEDTKAIVLYIEEIKDGRAFMRVVREVTKKTR
;
A
#
# COMPACT_ATOMS: atom_id res chain seq x y z
N MET A 1 11.40 3.78 3.56
CA MET A 1 12.17 4.05 2.33
C MET A 1 11.22 3.94 1.15
N ILE A 2 11.35 4.80 0.14
CA ILE A 2 10.58 4.71 -1.11
C ILE A 2 11.53 4.31 -2.23
N VAL A 3 11.18 3.29 -3.01
CA VAL A 3 12.01 2.72 -4.08
C VAL A 3 11.35 2.99 -5.43
N THR A 4 12.05 3.77 -6.27
CA THR A 4 11.57 4.23 -7.58
C THR A 4 12.63 4.02 -8.68
N VAL A 5 13.45 2.97 -8.54
CA VAL A 5 14.49 2.59 -9.52
C VAL A 5 13.94 1.51 -10.48
N PRO A 6 14.57 1.24 -11.64
CA PRO A 6 14.15 0.13 -12.49
C PRO A 6 14.11 -1.20 -11.74
N ALA A 7 13.14 -2.08 -12.07
CA ALA A 7 12.88 -3.34 -11.34
C ALA A 7 14.15 -4.18 -11.10
N ALA A 8 14.99 -4.29 -12.13
CA ALA A 8 16.23 -5.07 -12.08
C ALA A 8 17.23 -4.58 -11.01
N VAL A 9 17.14 -3.31 -10.60
CA VAL A 9 18.03 -2.68 -9.61
C VAL A 9 17.44 -2.76 -8.19
N VAL A 10 16.15 -3.07 -8.05
CA VAL A 10 15.47 -3.13 -6.73
C VAL A 10 16.15 -4.10 -5.75
N PRO A 11 16.60 -5.32 -6.14
CA PRO A 11 17.31 -6.20 -5.21
C PRO A 11 18.56 -5.58 -4.58
N GLU A 12 19.35 -4.84 -5.36
CA GLU A 12 20.57 -4.17 -4.88
C GLU A 12 20.23 -3.08 -3.87
N VAL A 13 19.25 -2.23 -4.19
CA VAL A 13 18.77 -1.17 -3.29
C VAL A 13 18.23 -1.76 -1.98
N MET A 14 17.50 -2.88 -2.05
CA MET A 14 16.95 -3.55 -0.87
C MET A 14 18.05 -4.16 0.01
N GLU A 15 19.10 -4.73 -0.58
CA GLU A 15 20.28 -5.20 0.16
C GLU A 15 20.99 -4.05 0.90
N GLU A 16 21.20 -2.90 0.24
CA GLU A 16 21.77 -1.73 0.89
C GLU A 16 20.87 -1.18 2.00
N ALA A 17 19.57 -1.10 1.75
CA ALA A 17 18.59 -0.64 2.73
C ALA A 17 18.58 -1.53 3.96
N GLY A 18 18.65 -2.86 3.77
CA GLY A 18 18.74 -3.84 4.84
C GLY A 18 19.99 -3.66 5.69
N LYS A 19 21.15 -3.48 5.07
CA LYS A 19 22.42 -3.16 5.77
C LYS A 19 22.34 -1.86 6.57
N LYS A 20 21.54 -0.89 6.12
CA LYS A 20 21.29 0.39 6.82
C LYS A 20 20.18 0.29 7.87
N GLY A 21 19.58 -0.89 8.08
CA GLY A 21 18.57 -1.13 9.11
C GLY A 21 17.17 -0.58 8.78
N VAL A 22 16.89 -0.31 7.49
CA VAL A 22 15.54 0.09 7.04
C VAL A 22 14.53 -1.00 7.43
N LYS A 23 13.37 -0.59 7.96
CA LYS A 23 12.31 -1.52 8.41
C LYS A 23 11.11 -1.61 7.50
N LEU A 24 10.89 -0.58 6.68
CA LEU A 24 9.77 -0.50 5.75
C LEU A 24 10.24 0.06 4.41
N ALA A 25 9.93 -0.65 3.34
CA ALA A 25 10.15 -0.23 1.96
C ALA A 25 8.81 -0.13 1.21
N VAL A 26 8.56 0.99 0.55
CA VAL A 26 7.46 1.13 -0.42
C VAL A 26 8.09 1.02 -1.80
N VAL A 27 7.81 -0.09 -2.50
CA VAL A 27 8.38 -0.34 -3.82
C VAL A 27 7.35 0.09 -4.87
N ILE A 28 7.60 1.26 -5.46
CA ILE A 28 6.72 1.84 -6.47
C ILE A 28 6.94 1.14 -7.82
N SER A 29 8.18 0.75 -8.11
CA SER A 29 8.59 0.14 -9.37
C SER A 29 7.70 -1.04 -9.78
N ALA A 30 7.29 -1.04 -11.05
CA ALA A 30 6.68 -2.18 -11.73
C ALA A 30 7.75 -3.03 -12.44
N GLY A 31 7.35 -4.12 -13.09
CA GLY A 31 8.20 -5.13 -13.74
C GLY A 31 8.36 -6.43 -12.93
N PHE A 32 7.37 -6.79 -12.10
CA PHE A 32 7.41 -7.95 -11.20
C PHE A 32 6.37 -9.01 -11.62
N LYS A 33 5.71 -9.70 -10.69
CA LYS A 33 4.83 -10.85 -11.04
C LYS A 33 3.77 -10.53 -12.11
N GLU A 34 3.37 -9.27 -12.25
CA GLU A 34 2.38 -8.81 -13.22
C GLU A 34 2.85 -8.94 -14.68
N ILE A 35 4.16 -9.09 -14.93
CA ILE A 35 4.71 -9.35 -16.27
C ILE A 35 4.98 -10.83 -16.54
N GLY A 36 4.62 -11.73 -15.62
CA GLY A 36 4.76 -13.18 -15.76
C GLY A 36 5.92 -13.77 -14.95
N GLU A 37 6.41 -14.94 -15.40
CA GLU A 37 7.29 -15.79 -14.60
C GLU A 37 8.64 -15.13 -14.26
N GLU A 38 9.27 -14.44 -15.22
CA GLU A 38 10.55 -13.75 -14.96
C GLU A 38 10.40 -12.67 -13.88
N GLY A 39 9.31 -11.91 -13.94
CA GLY A 39 9.00 -10.89 -12.94
C GLY A 39 8.62 -11.49 -11.58
N ARG A 40 8.00 -12.67 -11.55
CA ARG A 40 7.74 -13.42 -10.31
C ARG A 40 9.04 -13.86 -9.64
N ILE A 41 10.01 -14.37 -10.39
CA ILE A 41 11.35 -14.73 -9.88
C ILE A 41 12.04 -13.51 -9.28
N LEU A 42 11.92 -12.35 -9.93
CA LEU A 42 12.49 -11.10 -9.42
C LEU A 42 11.79 -10.64 -8.12
N GLU A 43 10.46 -10.76 -8.05
CA GLU A 43 9.68 -10.45 -6.84
C GLU A 43 10.09 -11.34 -5.67
N ASP A 44 10.18 -12.66 -5.89
CA ASP A 44 10.61 -13.64 -4.90
C ASP A 44 12.02 -13.32 -4.38
N LYS A 45 12.94 -12.91 -5.25
CA LYS A 45 14.30 -12.47 -4.85
C LYS A 45 14.25 -11.24 -3.94
N VAL A 46 13.41 -10.26 -4.24
CA VAL A 46 13.24 -9.06 -3.40
C VAL A 46 12.66 -9.44 -2.03
N LEU A 47 11.66 -10.33 -1.99
CA LEU A 47 11.07 -10.82 -0.75
C LEU A 47 12.08 -11.57 0.12
N GLN A 48 12.94 -12.41 -0.47
CA GLN A 48 14.01 -13.10 0.27
C GLN A 48 14.99 -12.12 0.92
N ILE A 49 15.34 -11.02 0.24
CA ILE A 49 16.19 -9.97 0.79
C ILE A 49 15.46 -9.23 1.91
N ALA A 50 14.18 -8.91 1.70
CA ALA A 50 13.36 -8.24 2.71
C ALA A 50 13.27 -9.08 3.99
N GLU A 51 12.99 -10.38 3.87
CA GLU A 51 12.95 -11.33 4.99
C GLU A 51 14.30 -11.40 5.72
N LYS A 52 15.40 -11.57 4.97
CA LYS A 52 16.77 -11.65 5.52
C LYS A 52 17.11 -10.47 6.45
N TYR A 53 16.65 -9.27 6.14
CA TYR A 53 16.95 -8.06 6.92
C TYR A 53 15.78 -7.60 7.82
N GLY A 54 14.65 -8.31 7.81
CA GLY A 54 13.45 -7.92 8.54
C GLY A 54 12.83 -6.62 8.04
N ILE A 55 12.84 -6.41 6.73
CA ILE A 55 12.17 -5.30 6.04
C ILE A 55 10.76 -5.74 5.69
N ARG A 56 9.75 -4.96 6.05
CA ARG A 56 8.40 -5.11 5.50
C ARG A 56 8.26 -4.31 4.21
N MET A 57 7.45 -4.79 3.27
CA MET A 57 7.34 -4.21 1.94
C MET A 57 5.88 -3.91 1.56
N VAL A 58 5.65 -2.70 1.06
CA VAL A 58 4.42 -2.29 0.35
C VAL A 58 4.67 -2.37 -1.15
N GLY A 59 3.72 -2.92 -1.91
CA GLY A 59 3.86 -3.20 -3.32
C GLY A 59 4.44 -4.60 -3.61
N PRO A 60 5.31 -4.77 -4.64
CA PRO A 60 5.75 -3.76 -5.60
C PRO A 60 4.62 -3.32 -6.54
N ASN A 61 4.93 -2.56 -7.59
CA ASN A 61 3.97 -2.08 -8.57
C ASN A 61 2.78 -1.38 -7.90
N CYS A 62 3.09 -0.35 -7.11
CA CYS A 62 2.09 0.40 -6.35
C CYS A 62 2.25 1.90 -6.57
N LEU A 63 1.19 2.66 -6.32
CA LEU A 63 1.24 4.12 -6.33
C LEU A 63 2.01 4.67 -5.12
N GLY A 64 1.95 3.97 -3.98
CA GLY A 64 2.52 4.37 -2.70
C GLY A 64 1.47 4.60 -1.61
N ILE A 65 1.77 5.49 -0.66
CA ILE A 65 0.94 5.76 0.51
C ILE A 65 0.74 7.27 0.72
N ILE A 66 -0.47 7.70 1.08
CA ILE A 66 -0.78 9.06 1.51
C ILE A 66 -1.38 9.01 2.92
N LEU A 67 -0.88 9.85 3.83
CA LEU A 67 -1.40 10.05 5.18
C LEU A 67 -1.68 11.55 5.37
N PRO A 68 -2.88 12.04 5.00
CA PRO A 68 -3.19 13.47 4.95
C PRO A 68 -3.03 14.19 6.29
N HIS A 69 -3.49 13.59 7.40
CA HIS A 69 -3.34 14.16 8.75
C HIS A 69 -1.87 14.36 9.15
N LYS A 70 -0.97 13.54 8.59
CA LYS A 70 0.48 13.61 8.83
C LYS A 70 1.22 14.44 7.77
N LYS A 71 0.51 14.99 6.78
CA LYS A 71 1.08 15.70 5.62
C LYS A 71 2.14 14.87 4.88
N ILE A 72 1.94 13.54 4.82
CA ILE A 72 2.81 12.64 4.08
C ILE A 72 2.10 12.26 2.80
N ASN A 73 2.70 12.60 1.66
CA ASN A 73 2.38 12.01 0.37
C ASN A 73 3.64 11.31 -0.14
N ALA A 74 3.67 9.98 -0.04
CA ALA A 74 4.75 9.13 -0.50
C ALA A 74 4.34 8.38 -1.77
N THR A 75 3.71 9.10 -2.69
CA THR A 75 3.31 8.62 -4.01
C THR A 75 3.91 9.48 -5.11
N PHE A 76 3.70 9.10 -6.37
CA PHE A 76 3.96 9.96 -7.52
C PHE A 76 2.72 10.73 -7.98
N ASP A 77 1.60 10.65 -7.25
CA ASP A 77 0.43 11.51 -7.47
C ASP A 77 0.71 12.90 -6.86
N PRO A 78 0.69 13.98 -7.66
CA PRO A 78 0.90 15.33 -7.15
C PRO A 78 -0.24 15.80 -6.23
N ALA A 79 -1.42 15.21 -6.34
CA ALA A 79 -2.58 15.58 -5.54
C ALA A 79 -2.49 14.96 -4.13
N THR A 80 -2.88 15.75 -3.12
CA THR A 80 -3.03 15.27 -1.75
C THR A 80 -4.45 15.58 -1.28
N PRO A 81 -5.25 14.58 -0.89
CA PRO A 81 -6.63 14.79 -0.46
C PRO A 81 -6.67 15.57 0.86
N LYS A 82 -7.81 16.22 1.14
CA LYS A 82 -8.03 16.86 2.43
C LYS A 82 -8.07 15.79 3.54
N PRO A 83 -7.53 16.06 4.74
CA PRO A 83 -7.65 15.13 5.86
C PRO A 83 -9.11 14.88 6.25
N GLY A 84 -9.46 13.62 6.54
CA GLY A 84 -10.80 13.23 6.98
C GLY A 84 -10.84 11.83 7.54
N GLY A 85 -12.01 11.17 7.44
CA GLY A 85 -12.29 9.93 8.18
C GLY A 85 -12.27 8.64 7.37
N LEU A 86 -11.99 8.71 6.07
CA LEU A 86 -12.09 7.55 5.18
C LEU A 86 -10.70 6.98 4.88
N THR A 87 -10.44 5.73 5.26
CA THR A 87 -9.27 5.00 4.78
C THR A 87 -9.62 4.31 3.47
N PHE A 88 -8.84 4.58 2.42
CA PHE A 88 -9.00 3.95 1.12
C PHE A 88 -7.81 3.04 0.79
N ILE A 89 -8.08 1.76 0.55
CA ILE A 89 -7.06 0.75 0.26
C ILE A 89 -7.38 0.15 -1.12
N SER A 90 -6.43 0.20 -2.05
CA SER A 90 -6.67 -0.22 -3.44
C SER A 90 -5.49 -0.97 -4.03
N GLN A 91 -5.78 -2.00 -4.81
CA GLN A 91 -4.80 -2.63 -5.70
C GLN A 91 -4.47 -1.76 -6.92
N SER A 92 -5.44 -0.99 -7.42
CA SER A 92 -5.27 -0.15 -8.59
C SER A 92 -4.84 1.26 -8.22
N GLY A 93 -3.66 1.67 -8.71
CA GLY A 93 -3.16 3.03 -8.58
C GLY A 93 -4.03 4.06 -9.31
N ALA A 94 -4.53 3.73 -10.51
CA ALA A 94 -5.37 4.64 -11.29
C ALA A 94 -6.73 4.94 -10.63
N ILE A 95 -7.28 3.95 -9.91
CA ILE A 95 -8.49 4.18 -9.10
C ILE A 95 -8.17 5.09 -7.92
N ILE A 96 -6.98 4.97 -7.31
CA ILE A 96 -6.56 5.89 -6.24
C ILE A 96 -6.50 7.33 -6.75
N THR A 97 -5.81 7.59 -7.85
CA THR A 97 -5.69 8.96 -8.37
C THR A 97 -7.06 9.54 -8.67
N THR A 98 -7.97 8.73 -9.24
CA THR A 98 -9.37 9.15 -9.50
C THR A 98 -10.12 9.52 -8.22
N ILE A 99 -9.99 8.73 -7.16
CA ILE A 99 -10.65 8.99 -5.87
C ILE A 99 -10.05 10.21 -5.18
N VAL A 100 -8.73 10.40 -5.27
CA VAL A 100 -8.05 11.60 -4.75
C VAL A 100 -8.53 12.84 -5.50
N ASP A 101 -8.58 12.82 -6.83
CA ASP A 101 -9.09 13.94 -7.63
C ASP A 101 -10.55 14.28 -7.29
N TRP A 102 -11.41 13.27 -7.14
CA TRP A 102 -12.80 13.47 -6.71
C TRP A 102 -12.91 14.05 -5.31
N SER A 103 -12.06 13.63 -4.37
CA SER A 103 -12.03 14.16 -3.00
C SER A 103 -11.73 15.67 -2.92
N LEU A 104 -11.15 16.22 -3.98
CA LEU A 104 -10.76 17.63 -4.06
C LEU A 104 -11.82 18.53 -4.70
N LEU A 105 -12.89 17.96 -5.27
CA LEU A 105 -13.99 18.75 -5.82
C LEU A 105 -14.73 19.51 -4.71
N GLU A 106 -14.95 20.81 -4.89
CA GLU A 106 -15.52 21.70 -3.87
C GLU A 106 -16.93 21.28 -3.38
N ASN A 107 -17.67 20.53 -4.19
CA ASN A 107 -19.01 20.03 -3.84
C ASN A 107 -19.01 18.62 -3.22
N ILE A 108 -17.83 18.03 -2.99
CA ILE A 108 -17.67 16.72 -2.36
C ILE A 108 -16.99 16.88 -1.01
N ASP A 109 -17.73 16.57 0.06
CA ASP A 109 -17.18 16.52 1.42
C ASP A 109 -16.67 15.11 1.73
N MET A 110 -15.50 14.77 1.17
CA MET A 110 -14.86 13.47 1.35
C MET A 110 -13.38 13.66 1.71
N GLY A 111 -13.07 13.72 2.99
CA GLY A 111 -11.67 13.70 3.46
C GLY A 111 -11.17 12.28 3.71
N LEU A 112 -9.88 12.04 3.46
CA LEU A 112 -9.23 10.73 3.61
C LEU A 112 -8.34 10.71 4.86
N SER A 113 -8.40 9.64 5.65
CA SER A 113 -7.47 9.41 6.79
C SER A 113 -6.18 8.75 6.32
N ALA A 114 -6.29 7.75 5.45
CA ALA A 114 -5.17 7.11 4.77
C ALA A 114 -5.55 6.69 3.34
N VAL A 115 -4.56 6.70 2.46
CA VAL A 115 -4.66 6.15 1.10
C VAL A 115 -3.51 5.17 0.92
N ILE A 116 -3.83 3.91 0.68
CA ILE A 116 -2.86 2.83 0.57
C ILE A 116 -2.98 2.13 -0.78
N SER A 117 -1.93 2.21 -1.58
CA SER A 117 -1.79 1.39 -2.78
C SER A 117 -1.04 0.11 -2.44
N VAL A 118 -1.71 -1.02 -2.50
CA VAL A 118 -1.12 -2.31 -2.13
C VAL A 118 -0.41 -3.01 -3.31
N GLY A 119 -0.71 -2.59 -4.55
CA GLY A 119 -0.10 -3.13 -5.77
C GLY A 119 -0.20 -4.65 -5.85
N ASN A 120 0.95 -5.30 -6.07
CA ASN A 120 1.06 -6.76 -6.15
C ASN A 120 0.81 -7.50 -4.83
N GLN A 121 0.76 -6.78 -3.69
CA GLN A 121 0.58 -7.36 -2.35
C GLN A 121 1.63 -8.43 -2.02
N ALA A 122 2.89 -8.23 -2.41
CA ALA A 122 3.91 -9.28 -2.30
C ALA A 122 4.25 -9.64 -0.85
N ASP A 123 4.27 -8.65 0.05
CA ASP A 123 4.39 -8.83 1.51
C ASP A 123 3.16 -8.27 2.24
N LEU A 124 3.09 -6.94 2.39
CA LEU A 124 1.95 -6.29 3.04
C LEU A 124 0.75 -6.24 2.09
N GLY A 125 -0.40 -6.73 2.56
CA GLY A 125 -1.64 -6.79 1.79
C GLY A 125 -2.83 -6.17 2.52
N PHE A 126 -4.03 -6.45 2.01
CA PHE A 126 -5.27 -5.94 2.61
C PHE A 126 -5.39 -6.26 4.10
N ASP A 127 -5.01 -7.47 4.54
CA ASP A 127 -5.14 -7.92 5.92
C ASP A 127 -4.33 -7.05 6.89
N ASP A 128 -3.11 -6.66 6.50
CA ASP A 128 -2.25 -5.81 7.31
C ASP A 128 -2.82 -4.38 7.39
N PHE A 129 -3.27 -3.85 6.26
CA PHE A 129 -3.77 -2.47 6.22
C PHE A 129 -5.16 -2.30 6.80
N LEU A 130 -5.98 -3.36 6.82
CA LEU A 130 -7.23 -3.41 7.57
C LEU A 130 -6.98 -3.30 9.08
N LYS A 131 -5.95 -3.97 9.59
CA LYS A 131 -5.55 -3.85 11.00
C LYS A 131 -4.94 -2.49 11.31
N PHE A 132 -4.12 -1.95 10.42
CA PHE A 132 -3.64 -0.57 10.52
C PHE A 132 -4.83 0.41 10.64
N ALA A 133 -5.82 0.29 9.77
CA ALA A 133 -6.99 1.16 9.75
C ALA A 133 -7.89 0.97 10.98
N GLN A 134 -7.91 -0.23 11.57
CA GLN A 134 -8.62 -0.52 12.82
C GLN A 134 -8.01 0.18 14.05
N ASP A 135 -6.70 0.45 14.02
CA ASP A 135 -5.97 1.10 15.11
C ASP A 135 -5.71 2.59 14.86
N ASP A 136 -6.07 3.09 13.68
CA ASP A 136 -6.00 4.50 13.32
C ASP A 136 -7.22 5.28 13.85
N GLU A 137 -6.98 6.21 14.78
CA GLU A 137 -8.04 6.99 15.43
C GLU A 137 -8.79 7.93 14.46
N ASP A 138 -8.14 8.31 13.35
CA ASP A 138 -8.76 9.14 12.33
C ASP A 138 -9.73 8.35 11.44
N THR A 139 -9.59 7.02 11.36
CA THR A 139 -10.38 6.17 10.48
C THR A 139 -11.77 5.88 11.06
N LYS A 140 -12.80 6.36 10.37
CA LYS A 140 -14.23 6.15 10.66
C LYS A 140 -14.88 5.14 9.73
N ALA A 141 -14.36 5.03 8.51
CA ALA A 141 -14.83 4.07 7.51
C ALA A 141 -13.65 3.60 6.66
N ILE A 142 -13.75 2.36 6.17
CA ILE A 142 -12.74 1.75 5.31
C ILE A 142 -13.41 1.38 3.98
N VAL A 143 -12.81 1.78 2.87
CA VAL A 143 -13.23 1.39 1.53
C VAL A 143 -12.09 0.64 0.86
N LEU A 144 -12.44 -0.49 0.24
CA LEU A 144 -11.49 -1.37 -0.43
C LEU A 144 -11.83 -1.42 -1.93
N TYR A 145 -10.83 -1.28 -2.78
CA TYR A 145 -10.91 -1.68 -4.19
C TYR A 145 -10.07 -2.95 -4.39
N ILE A 146 -10.76 -4.05 -4.69
CA ILE A 146 -10.19 -5.41 -4.69
C ILE A 146 -10.37 -6.01 -6.09
N GLU A 147 -9.26 -6.38 -6.71
CA GLU A 147 -9.22 -7.19 -7.94
C GLU A 147 -9.00 -8.67 -7.60
N GLU A 148 -8.18 -8.95 -6.57
CA GLU A 148 -7.83 -10.29 -6.14
C GLU A 148 -7.64 -10.37 -4.61
N ILE A 149 -8.09 -11.49 -4.03
CA ILE A 149 -7.80 -11.85 -2.64
C ILE A 149 -6.95 -13.13 -2.64
N LYS A 150 -5.72 -13.06 -2.10
CA LYS A 150 -4.80 -14.21 -2.04
C LYS A 150 -5.30 -15.34 -1.14
N ASP A 151 -5.76 -15.01 0.08
CA ASP A 151 -6.38 -15.96 1.02
C ASP A 151 -7.71 -15.42 1.53
N GLY A 152 -8.80 -15.87 0.91
CA GLY A 152 -10.15 -15.45 1.27
C GLY A 152 -10.56 -15.78 2.70
N ARG A 153 -10.05 -16.87 3.29
CA ARG A 153 -10.41 -17.24 4.67
C ARG A 153 -9.68 -16.36 5.68
N ALA A 154 -8.40 -16.07 5.45
CA ALA A 154 -7.66 -15.12 6.26
C ALA A 154 -8.30 -13.73 6.20
N PHE A 155 -8.56 -13.23 5.00
CA PHE A 155 -9.20 -11.94 4.76
C PHE A 155 -10.55 -11.81 5.48
N MET A 156 -11.45 -12.78 5.32
CA MET A 156 -12.76 -12.74 5.98
C MET A 156 -12.68 -12.80 7.52
N ARG A 157 -11.63 -13.40 8.10
CA ARG A 157 -11.41 -13.34 9.55
C ARG A 157 -11.04 -11.92 9.98
N VAL A 158 -10.10 -11.29 9.28
CA VAL A 158 -9.66 -9.92 9.60
C VAL A 158 -10.81 -8.93 9.43
N VAL A 159 -11.56 -8.99 8.33
CA VAL A 159 -12.73 -8.12 8.11
C VAL A 159 -13.73 -8.23 9.26
N ARG A 160 -14.04 -9.45 9.73
CA ARG A 160 -14.98 -9.65 10.85
C ARG A 160 -14.46 -9.08 12.18
N GLU A 161 -13.15 -9.11 12.39
CA GLU A 161 -12.51 -8.53 13.56
C GLU A 161 -12.58 -7.01 13.54
N VAL A 162 -12.21 -6.40 12.40
CA VAL A 162 -12.17 -4.96 12.19
C VAL A 162 -13.56 -4.33 12.32
N THR A 163 -14.57 -4.89 11.65
CA THR A 163 -15.94 -4.35 11.65
C THR A 163 -16.58 -4.31 13.04
N LYS A 164 -16.15 -5.16 13.99
CA LYS A 164 -16.69 -5.14 15.36
C LYS A 164 -16.22 -3.93 16.17
N LYS A 165 -15.08 -3.35 15.81
CA LYS A 165 -14.46 -2.22 16.55
C LYS A 165 -14.93 -0.87 16.02
N THR A 166 -15.29 -0.78 14.74
CA THR A 166 -15.70 0.46 14.05
C THR A 166 -17.17 0.86 14.34
N ARG A 167 -17.58 0.87 15.62
CA ARG A 167 -18.91 1.29 16.06
C ARG A 167 -18.92 2.66 16.72
#